data_AF-A0A9C7Z7V0-F1
#
_entry.id   AF-A0A9C7Z7V0-F1
#
_cell.length_a   1.000
_cell.length_b   1.000
_cell.length_c   1.000
_cell.angle_alpha   90.00
_cell.angle_beta   90.00
_cell.angle_gamma   90.00
#
_symmetry.space_group_name_H-M   'P 1'
#
loop_
_entity.id
_entity.type
_entity.pdbx_description
1 polymer ?
#
loop_
_entity_poly.entity_id
_entity_poly.type
_entity_poly.pdbx_seq_one_letter_code
_entity_poly.pdbx_strand_id
1 'polypeptide(L)'
;AGKYLDKWIAWAMETGIDAIMKFARGLDKARAGILAFCKHHITSAKIEAFNATIARIVRRACGYRDLEYLYLKIRQEAITL
;
A
#
# COMPACT_ATOMS: atom_id res chain seq x y z
N ALA A 1 13.63 1.83 16.07
CA ALA A 1 12.42 1.30 15.41
C ALA A 1 12.23 -0.20 15.68
N GLY A 2 13.14 -1.09 15.26
CA GLY A 2 12.99 -2.55 15.41
C GLY A 2 12.65 -3.03 16.83
N LYS A 3 13.46 -2.63 17.82
CA LYS A 3 13.25 -3.02 19.23
C LYS A 3 11.87 -2.62 19.80
N TYR A 4 11.30 -1.51 19.32
CA TYR A 4 9.97 -1.07 19.75
C TYR A 4 8.86 -1.90 19.10
N LEU A 5 9.05 -2.28 17.83
CA LEU A 5 8.15 -3.17 17.11
C LEU A 5 8.15 -4.58 17.74
N ASP A 6 9.32 -5.10 18.12
CA ASP A 6 9.44 -6.38 18.84
C ASP A 6 8.68 -6.37 20.14
N LYS A 7 8.87 -5.31 20.94
CA LYS A 7 8.20 -5.15 22.23
C LYS A 7 6.68 -5.08 22.07
N TRP A 8 6.20 -4.34 21.06
CA TRP A 8 4.78 -4.22 20.79
C TRP A 8 4.16 -5.54 20.33
N ILE A 9 4.85 -6.30 19.47
CA ILE A 9 4.40 -7.63 19.04
C ILE A 9 4.33 -8.59 20.23
N ALA A 10 5.31 -8.57 21.13
CA ALA A 10 5.29 -9.38 22.35
C ALA A 10 4.06 -9.06 23.21
N TRP A 11 3.80 -7.78 23.49
CA TRP A 11 2.60 -7.36 24.22
C TRP A 11 1.30 -7.78 23.52
N ALA A 12 1.23 -7.61 22.20
CA ALA A 12 0.06 -8.01 21.41
C ALA A 12 -0.20 -9.53 21.50
N MET A 13 0.86 -10.34 21.56
CA MET A 13 0.77 -11.79 21.73
C MET A 13 0.33 -12.18 23.15
N GLU A 14 0.77 -11.44 24.17
CA GLU A 14 0.39 -11.66 25.57
C GLU A 14 -1.09 -11.35 25.85
N THR A 15 -1.76 -10.56 25.01
CA THR A 15 -3.19 -10.23 25.20
C THR A 15 -4.12 -11.44 25.10
N GLY A 16 -3.72 -12.50 24.38
CA GLY A 16 -4.58 -13.65 24.10
C GLY A 16 -5.79 -13.35 23.19
N ILE A 17 -5.91 -12.13 22.65
CA ILE A 17 -7.00 -11.76 21.76
C ILE A 17 -6.62 -12.14 20.33
N ASP A 18 -7.29 -13.15 19.78
CA ASP A 18 -7.00 -13.71 18.46
C ASP A 18 -6.89 -12.66 17.34
N ALA A 19 -7.76 -11.66 17.34
CA ALA A 19 -7.74 -10.58 16.34
C ALA A 19 -6.43 -9.76 16.41
N ILE A 20 -5.99 -9.43 17.62
CA ILE A 20 -4.76 -8.66 17.88
C ILE A 20 -3.53 -9.51 17.54
N MET A 21 -3.53 -10.78 17.94
CA MET A 21 -2.46 -11.71 17.63
C MET A 21 -2.29 -11.91 16.12
N LYS A 22 -3.38 -12.06 15.37
CA LYS A 22 -3.36 -12.15 13.90
C LYS A 22 -2.76 -10.89 13.29
N PHE A 23 -3.15 -9.71 13.78
CA PHE A 23 -2.61 -8.44 13.31
C PHE A 23 -1.11 -8.31 13.62
N ALA A 24 -0.67 -8.68 14.83
CA ALA A 24 0.74 -8.67 15.22
C ALA A 24 1.61 -9.57 14.34
N ARG A 25 1.12 -10.77 13.99
CA ARG A 25 1.79 -11.66 13.03
C ARG A 25 1.87 -11.04 11.63
N GLY A 26 0.83 -10.32 11.21
CA GLY A 26 0.84 -9.57 9.94
C GLY A 26 1.88 -8.45 9.93
N LEU A 27 1.95 -7.67 11.02
CA LEU A 27 2.97 -6.64 11.22
C LEU A 27 4.40 -7.22 11.16
N ASP A 28 4.62 -8.37 11.79
CA ASP A 28 5.94 -9.01 11.78
C ASP A 28 6.35 -9.46 10.38
N LYS A 29 5.42 -10.02 9.59
CA LYS A 29 5.65 -10.33 8.17
C LYS A 29 5.99 -9.09 7.35
N ALA A 30 5.36 -7.95 7.64
CA ALA A 30 5.57 -6.68 6.95
C ALA A 30 6.74 -5.84 7.53
N ARG A 31 7.47 -6.36 8.52
CA ARG A 31 8.50 -5.65 9.30
C ARG A 31 9.51 -4.90 8.44
N ALA A 32 10.01 -5.52 7.37
CA ALA A 32 11.02 -4.92 6.52
C ALA A 32 10.53 -3.57 5.93
N GLY A 33 9.29 -3.52 5.45
CA GLY A 33 8.68 -2.30 4.91
C GLY A 33 8.46 -1.23 5.98
N ILE A 34 7.99 -1.62 7.16
CA ILE A 34 7.75 -0.70 8.29
C ILE A 34 9.06 -0.05 8.75
N LEU A 35 10.12 -0.86 8.92
CA LEU A 35 11.42 -0.36 9.34
C LEU A 35 12.09 0.49 8.26
N ALA A 36 11.94 0.11 6.98
CA ALA A 36 12.42 0.91 5.86
C ALA A 36 11.70 2.27 5.81
N PHE A 37 10.39 2.32 6.04
CA PHE A 37 9.64 3.56 6.14
C PHE A 37 10.13 4.44 7.30
N CYS A 38 10.34 3.88 8.49
CA CYS A 38 10.89 4.64 9.62
C CYS A 38 12.28 5.23 9.32
N LYS A 39 13.07 4.61 8.44
CA LYS A 39 14.41 5.09 8.09
C LYS A 39 14.43 6.08 6.93
N HIS A 40 13.63 5.82 5.89
CA HIS A 40 13.71 6.53 4.61
C HIS A 40 12.50 7.42 4.31
N HIS A 41 11.41 7.25 5.05
CA HIS A 41 10.14 8.00 4.92
C HIS A 41 9.54 7.94 3.50
N ILE A 42 9.82 6.87 2.76
CA ILE A 42 9.30 6.64 1.41
C ILE A 42 7.89 6.05 1.53
N THR A 43 6.88 6.77 1.04
CA THR A 43 5.48 6.33 1.01
C THR A 43 5.06 5.84 -0.38
N SER A 44 4.09 4.92 -0.42
CA SER A 44 3.39 4.51 -1.65
C SER A 44 2.34 5.53 -2.11
N ALA A 45 2.14 6.65 -1.40
CA ALA A 45 1.02 7.57 -1.59
C ALA A 45 0.90 8.10 -3.03
N LYS A 46 2.03 8.44 -3.69
CA LYS A 46 2.01 8.89 -5.09
C LYS A 46 1.57 7.78 -6.05
N ILE A 47 2.02 6.55 -5.81
CA ILE A 47 1.66 5.38 -6.62
C ILE A 47 0.17 5.05 -6.41
N GLU A 48 -0.32 5.12 -5.17
CA GLU A 48 -1.73 4.90 -4.84
C GLU A 48 -2.64 5.96 -5.47
N ALA A 49 -2.25 7.24 -5.41
CA ALA A 49 -2.97 8.32 -6.08
C ALA A 49 -3.04 8.09 -7.60
N PHE A 50 -1.94 7.63 -8.20
CA PHE A 50 -1.91 7.29 -9.62
C PHE A 50 -2.81 6.09 -9.95
N ASN A 51 -2.78 5.02 -9.13
CA ASN A 51 -3.68 3.87 -9.28
C ASN A 51 -5.16 4.27 -9.18
N ALA A 52 -5.49 5.21 -8.29
CA ALA A 52 -6.84 5.74 -8.18
C ALA A 52 -7.26 6.52 -9.44
N THR A 53 -6.34 7.27 -10.05
CA THR A 53 -6.55 7.95 -11.33
C THR A 53 -6.82 6.94 -12.45
N ILE A 54 -6.00 5.89 -12.59
CA ILE A 54 -6.22 4.81 -13.57
C ILE A 54 -7.61 4.19 -13.38
N ALA A 55 -7.96 3.82 -12.15
CA ALA A 55 -9.26 3.24 -11.84
C ALA A 55 -10.43 4.19 -12.17
N ARG A 56 -10.22 5.51 -12.10
CA ARG A 56 -11.21 6.52 -12.51
C ARG A 56 -11.35 6.60 -14.04
N ILE A 57 -10.24 6.55 -14.77
CA ILE A 57 -10.22 6.51 -16.24
C ILE A 57 -10.99 5.28 -16.74
N VAL A 58 -10.66 4.10 -16.22
CA VAL A 58 -11.33 2.84 -16.60
C VAL A 58 -12.82 2.88 -16.27
N ARG A 59 -13.20 3.38 -15.09
CA ARG A 59 -14.62 3.51 -14.70
C ARG A 59 -15.40 4.46 -15.58
N ARG A 60 -14.82 5.62 -15.94
CA ARG A 60 -15.48 6.60 -16.83
C ARG A 60 -15.72 6.06 -18.24
N ALA A 61 -14.84 5.18 -18.72
CA ALA A 61 -14.99 4.53 -20.02
C ALA A 61 -15.91 3.30 -20.01
N CYS A 62 -16.40 2.89 -18.83
CA CYS A 62 -17.09 1.60 -18.64
C CYS A 62 -16.23 0.40 -19.12
N GLY A 63 -14.91 0.50 -18.92
CA GLY A 63 -13.94 -0.49 -19.39
C GLY A 63 -13.30 -0.13 -20.73
N TYR A 64 -12.17 -0.79 -21.02
CA TYR A 64 -11.44 -0.66 -22.28
C TYR A 64 -11.27 -2.04 -22.91
N ARG A 65 -11.51 -2.14 -24.22
CA ARG A 65 -11.26 -3.36 -24.98
C ARG A 65 -9.80 -3.48 -25.45
N ASP A 66 -9.16 -2.33 -25.65
CA ASP A 66 -7.79 -2.21 -26.12
C ASP A 66 -6.91 -1.63 -25.01
N LEU A 67 -5.91 -2.42 -24.59
CA LEU A 67 -4.96 -2.04 -23.55
C LEU A 67 -3.93 -1.02 -24.03
N GLU A 68 -3.58 -1.00 -25.32
CA GLU A 68 -2.69 0.02 -25.89
C GLU A 68 -3.38 1.38 -25.84
N TYR A 69 -4.66 1.43 -26.18
CA TYR A 69 -5.43 2.66 -26.08
C TYR A 69 -5.58 3.12 -24.62
N LEU A 70 -5.78 2.20 -23.67
CA LEU A 70 -5.77 2.53 -22.24
C LEU A 70 -4.41 3.10 -21.81
N TYR A 71 -3.30 2.50 -22.26
CA TYR A 71 -1.95 2.99 -21.97
C TYR A 71 -1.74 4.43 -22.48
N LEU A 72 -2.14 4.70 -23.73
CA LEU A 72 -2.09 6.05 -24.30
C LEU A 72 -2.93 7.05 -23.49
N LYS A 73 -4.11 6.64 -23.03
CA LYS A 73 -4.96 7.49 -22.17
C LYS A 73 -4.34 7.76 -20.80
N ILE A 74 -3.75 6.76 -20.16
CA ILE A 74 -3.03 6.94 -18.89
C ILE A 74 -1.84 7.89 -19.07
N ARG A 75 -1.08 7.74 -20.17
CA ARG A 75 0.06 8.61 -20.48
C ARG A 75 -0.35 10.06 -20.74
N GLN A 76 -1.49 10.27 -21.40
CA GLN A 76 -2.07 11.61 -21.60
C GLN A 76 -2.38 12.29 -20.27
N GLU A 77 -3.03 11.58 -19.34
CA GLU A 77 -3.39 12.11 -18.01
C GLU A 77 -2.16 12.32 -17.11
N ALA A 78 -1.14 11.47 -17.23
CA ALA A 78 0.11 11.59 -16.48
C ALA A 78 0.93 12.84 -16.81
N ILE A 79 0.77 13.43 -18.01
CA ILE A 79 1.43 14.68 -18.40
C ILE A 79 0.74 15.91 -17.77
N THR A 80 -0.50 15.76 -17.34
CA THR A 80 -1.32 16.85 -16.79
C THR A 80 -1.23 16.95 -15.26
N LEU A 81 -0.62 15.95 -14.60
CA LEU A 81 -0.39 15.85 -13.15
C LEU A 81 1.03 16.28 -12.78
#